data_AF-A0A0Q4BB48-F1
#
_entry.id   AF-A0A0Q4BB48-F1
#
_cell.length_a   1.000
_cell.length_b   1.000
_cell.length_c   1.000
_cell.angle_alpha   90.00
_cell.angle_beta   90.00
_cell.angle_gamma   90.00
#
_symmetry.space_group_name_H-M   'P 1'
#
loop_
_entity.id
_entity.type
_entity.pdbx_description
1 polymer ?
#
loop_
_entity_poly.entity_id
_entity_poly.type
_entity_poly.pdbx_seq_one_letter_code
_entity_poly.pdbx_strand_id
1 'polypeptide(L)'
;MDEKLHQQIDEWTEADEHQKIVDLIEGLPADERDAEAIGLLARAYNNLGNYAKAIELLETTRAEGVDVANWHYRYGYALYYLDREREALRYFERVHELTPDDEDAVEFISECHVRVPFCRRVNEFWQWFTDNEPRLSAITESREEQGEETVEFVGAGVGLLADGVHFNLGGDHEFTFSVEGHPAHFYLYPYVVARMPEQFKGKWHFLPANPGLHHSFGFRMYDVDVNMDHVRLGVEYDSEANLFNLTFYHPGLCNLEEAQALNAFWIILELMVGEGLTYQYIGEVQRTDAPTLGMIALPELRAHIEKTLKTHGKEVFTNPQEVYHAYERNPKEESDDPRDSIVVGSTCFMPLVREYHAGETGIYDRIEAFGARAVFLALSFGAEVFSTSKEILDFRYTLQDRIEEELLAPSGLGLMLGGAVAPGTIFIDILAYDYYVLLSRLVGLLKDYPKLSTYCVQFRKGGEVIRLTERKE
;
A
#
# COMPACT_ATOMS: atom_id res chain seq x y z
N MET A 1 33.24 -27.06 -2.98
CA MET A 1 33.90 -26.96 -4.31
C MET A 1 35.22 -26.15 -4.21
N ASP A 2 36.20 -26.35 -5.10
CA ASP A 2 37.50 -25.63 -5.07
C ASP A 2 37.34 -24.16 -5.49
N GLU A 3 38.10 -23.25 -4.90
CA GLU A 3 38.04 -21.79 -5.10
C GLU A 3 38.30 -21.41 -6.58
N LYS A 4 39.22 -22.14 -7.24
CA LYS A 4 39.47 -21.96 -8.67
C LYS A 4 38.27 -22.32 -9.55
N LEU A 5 37.48 -23.30 -9.13
CA LEU A 5 36.32 -23.75 -9.89
C LEU A 5 35.16 -22.74 -9.75
N HIS A 6 34.99 -22.15 -8.57
CA HIS A 6 34.09 -21.01 -8.38
C HIS A 6 34.46 -19.85 -9.29
N GLN A 7 35.73 -19.44 -9.29
CA GLN A 7 36.20 -18.36 -10.14
C GLN A 7 35.92 -18.64 -11.64
N GLN A 8 36.16 -19.88 -12.10
CA GLN A 8 35.89 -20.24 -13.48
C GLN A 8 34.40 -20.19 -13.83
N ILE A 9 33.53 -20.60 -12.91
CA ILE A 9 32.06 -20.55 -13.09
C ILE A 9 31.58 -19.10 -13.15
N ASP A 10 32.15 -18.21 -12.35
CA ASP A 10 31.82 -16.79 -12.36
C ASP A 10 32.28 -16.12 -13.66
N GLU A 11 33.51 -16.41 -14.13
CA GLU A 11 33.98 -15.98 -15.46
C GLU A 11 33.05 -16.43 -16.60
N TRP A 12 32.59 -17.69 -16.56
CA TRP A 12 31.62 -18.18 -17.56
C TRP A 12 30.25 -17.56 -17.40
N THR A 13 29.85 -17.18 -16.19
CA THR A 13 28.58 -16.49 -15.96
C THR A 13 28.63 -15.08 -16.53
N GLU A 14 29.72 -14.34 -16.30
CA GLU A 14 29.94 -13.00 -16.87
C GLU A 14 30.05 -13.01 -18.41
N ALA A 15 30.51 -14.13 -18.98
CA ALA A 15 30.66 -14.30 -20.43
C ALA A 15 29.42 -14.91 -21.13
N ASP A 16 28.29 -15.07 -20.43
CA ASP A 16 27.07 -15.77 -20.90
C ASP A 16 27.32 -17.22 -21.38
N GLU A 17 28.40 -17.87 -20.91
CA GLU A 17 28.80 -19.22 -21.30
C GLU A 17 28.14 -20.30 -20.40
N HIS A 18 26.86 -20.13 -20.09
CA HIS A 18 26.15 -20.96 -19.10
C HIS A 18 26.10 -22.46 -19.44
N GLN A 19 26.13 -22.82 -20.72
CA GLN A 19 26.19 -24.23 -21.13
C GLN A 19 27.47 -24.91 -20.64
N LYS A 20 28.61 -24.20 -20.54
CA LYS A 20 29.85 -24.77 -20.00
C LYS A 20 29.73 -25.10 -18.52
N ILE A 21 28.99 -24.30 -17.76
CA ILE A 21 28.69 -24.54 -16.34
C ILE A 21 27.83 -25.80 -16.21
N VAL A 22 26.80 -25.95 -17.05
CA VAL A 22 25.96 -27.15 -17.10
C VAL A 22 26.81 -28.38 -17.40
N ASP A 23 27.58 -28.37 -18.49
CA ASP A 23 28.40 -29.50 -18.91
C ASP A 23 29.42 -29.90 -17.84
N LEU A 24 30.01 -28.92 -17.16
CA LEU A 24 30.96 -29.13 -16.07
C LEU A 24 30.31 -29.84 -14.88
N ILE A 25 29.20 -29.31 -14.35
CA ILE A 25 28.59 -29.81 -13.12
C ILE A 25 27.86 -31.13 -13.38
N GLU A 26 27.21 -31.29 -14.54
CA GLU A 26 26.62 -32.57 -14.94
C GLU A 26 27.67 -33.65 -15.24
N GLY A 27 28.92 -33.27 -15.48
CA GLY A 27 30.05 -34.18 -15.60
C GLY A 27 30.55 -34.75 -14.27
N LEU A 28 30.21 -34.12 -13.13
CA LEU A 28 30.60 -34.60 -11.80
C LEU A 28 29.78 -35.83 -11.39
N PRO A 29 30.35 -36.79 -10.64
CA PRO A 29 29.58 -37.86 -10.01
C PRO A 29 28.43 -37.31 -9.16
N ALA A 30 27.28 -38.00 -9.13
CA ALA A 30 26.09 -37.49 -8.45
C ALA A 30 26.29 -37.31 -6.94
N ASP A 31 27.13 -38.13 -6.32
CA ASP A 31 27.53 -38.08 -4.91
C ASP A 31 28.53 -36.95 -4.59
N GLU A 32 29.14 -36.35 -5.61
CA GLU A 32 30.03 -35.18 -5.49
C GLU A 32 29.30 -33.84 -5.72
N ARG A 33 28.00 -33.87 -6.09
CA ARG A 33 27.18 -32.67 -6.29
C ARG A 33 26.50 -32.28 -4.97
N ASP A 34 27.20 -31.48 -4.18
CA ASP A 34 26.63 -30.86 -2.99
C ASP A 34 25.56 -29.81 -3.33
N ALA A 35 24.90 -29.26 -2.32
CA ALA A 35 23.82 -28.28 -2.50
C ALA A 35 24.27 -27.02 -3.26
N GLU A 36 25.53 -26.62 -3.10
CA GLU A 36 26.07 -25.45 -3.81
C GLU A 36 26.28 -25.76 -5.30
N ALA A 37 26.85 -26.92 -5.64
CA ALA A 37 26.97 -27.35 -7.03
C ALA A 37 25.59 -27.46 -7.72
N ILE A 38 24.59 -28.02 -7.02
CA ILE A 38 23.21 -28.10 -7.52
C ILE A 38 22.63 -26.69 -7.71
N GLY A 39 22.86 -25.78 -6.78
CA GLY A 39 22.43 -24.39 -6.88
C GLY A 39 23.04 -23.65 -8.07
N LEU A 40 24.35 -23.83 -8.32
CA LEU A 40 25.03 -23.23 -9.47
C LEU A 40 24.55 -23.83 -10.81
N LEU A 41 24.27 -25.13 -10.83
CA LEU A 41 23.65 -25.78 -11.98
C LEU A 41 22.25 -25.24 -12.25
N ALA A 42 21.44 -25.04 -11.21
CA ALA A 42 20.12 -24.41 -11.33
C ALA A 42 20.21 -22.96 -11.85
N ARG A 43 21.19 -22.17 -11.37
CA ARG A 43 21.48 -20.82 -11.89
C ARG A 43 21.79 -20.87 -13.40
N ALA A 44 22.64 -21.79 -13.83
CA ALA A 44 22.98 -21.94 -15.24
C ALA A 44 21.76 -22.32 -16.08
N TYR A 45 20.89 -23.23 -15.60
CA TYR A 45 19.65 -23.56 -16.28
C TYR A 45 18.66 -22.40 -16.34
N ASN A 46 18.54 -21.59 -15.28
CA ASN A 46 17.74 -20.37 -15.29
C ASN A 46 18.20 -19.44 -16.41
N ASN A 47 19.50 -19.18 -16.51
CA ASN A 47 20.03 -18.27 -17.54
C ASN A 47 19.90 -18.85 -18.97
N LEU A 48 19.81 -20.18 -19.11
CA LEU A 48 19.50 -20.85 -20.38
C LEU A 48 17.98 -20.91 -20.68
N GLY A 49 17.12 -20.37 -19.81
CA GLY A 49 15.67 -20.38 -19.95
C GLY A 49 15.00 -21.73 -19.62
N ASN A 50 15.73 -22.67 -19.01
CA ASN A 50 15.21 -23.99 -18.62
C ASN A 50 14.75 -23.99 -17.15
N TYR A 51 13.78 -23.12 -16.85
CA TYR A 51 13.30 -22.86 -15.48
C TYR A 51 12.72 -24.08 -14.79
N ALA A 52 11.99 -24.94 -15.53
CA ALA A 52 11.42 -26.16 -14.98
C ALA A 52 12.51 -27.12 -14.47
N LYS A 53 13.63 -27.21 -15.19
CA LYS A 53 14.77 -28.03 -14.75
C LYS A 53 15.48 -27.43 -13.54
N ALA A 54 15.62 -26.11 -13.50
CA ALA A 54 16.18 -25.41 -12.35
C ALA A 54 15.36 -25.68 -11.07
N ILE A 55 14.03 -25.63 -11.14
CA ILE A 55 13.13 -25.97 -10.02
C ILE A 55 13.33 -27.44 -9.60
N GLU A 56 13.31 -28.39 -10.55
CA GLU A 56 13.50 -29.82 -10.25
C GLU A 56 14.80 -30.06 -9.47
N LEU A 57 15.89 -29.37 -9.84
CA LEU A 57 17.17 -29.44 -9.16
C LEU A 57 17.13 -28.81 -7.77
N LEU A 58 16.59 -27.60 -7.64
CA LEU A 58 16.54 -26.89 -6.35
C LEU A 58 15.68 -27.64 -5.33
N GLU A 59 14.60 -28.31 -5.76
CA GLU A 59 13.78 -29.16 -4.89
C GLU A 59 14.58 -30.29 -4.23
N THR A 60 15.62 -30.82 -4.88
CA THR A 60 16.47 -31.86 -4.27
C THR A 60 17.32 -31.36 -3.10
N THR A 61 17.44 -30.04 -2.94
CA THR A 61 18.25 -29.35 -1.92
C THR A 61 17.42 -28.43 -1.03
N ARG A 62 16.09 -28.64 -1.01
CA ARG A 62 15.15 -27.77 -0.30
C ARG A 62 15.44 -27.66 1.19
N ALA A 63 15.88 -28.74 1.83
CA ALA A 63 16.18 -28.75 3.27
C ALA A 63 17.41 -27.88 3.60
N GLU A 64 18.41 -27.90 2.73
CA GLU A 64 19.63 -27.11 2.82
C GLU A 64 19.39 -25.64 2.43
N GLY A 65 18.41 -25.38 1.55
CA GLY A 65 18.11 -24.06 1.01
C GLY A 65 17.27 -23.13 1.88
N VAL A 66 16.65 -23.63 2.96
CA VAL A 66 15.66 -22.86 3.77
C VAL A 66 16.18 -21.51 4.26
N ASP A 67 17.46 -21.45 4.63
CA ASP A 67 18.12 -20.23 5.15
C ASP A 67 19.19 -19.68 4.19
N VAL A 68 19.15 -20.06 2.91
CA VAL A 68 20.11 -19.63 1.89
C VAL A 68 19.42 -18.70 0.89
N ALA A 69 19.72 -17.40 0.97
CA ALA A 69 19.13 -16.36 0.11
C ALA A 69 19.23 -16.71 -1.39
N ASN A 70 20.41 -17.09 -1.86
CA ASN A 70 20.63 -17.49 -3.26
C ASN A 70 19.76 -18.66 -3.73
N TRP A 71 19.41 -19.60 -2.82
CA TRP A 71 18.53 -20.72 -3.17
C TRP A 71 17.11 -20.20 -3.44
N HIS A 72 16.59 -19.35 -2.54
CA HIS A 72 15.28 -18.71 -2.72
C HIS A 72 15.25 -17.83 -3.96
N TYR A 73 16.29 -17.02 -4.19
CA TYR A 73 16.39 -16.17 -5.37
C TYR A 73 16.31 -17.00 -6.66
N ARG A 74 17.11 -18.07 -6.78
CA ARG A 74 17.12 -18.93 -7.97
C ARG A 74 15.79 -19.66 -8.17
N TYR A 75 15.12 -20.05 -7.09
CA TYR A 75 13.81 -20.70 -7.14
C TYR A 75 12.71 -19.70 -7.56
N GLY A 76 12.68 -18.52 -6.95
CA GLY A 76 11.79 -17.41 -7.27
C GLY A 76 11.95 -16.95 -8.72
N TYR A 77 13.19 -16.80 -9.19
CA TYR A 77 13.50 -16.46 -10.58
C TYR A 77 12.89 -17.47 -11.55
N ALA A 78 13.09 -18.78 -11.30
CA ALA A 78 12.52 -19.82 -12.13
C ALA A 78 10.98 -19.78 -12.16
N LEU A 79 10.34 -19.55 -11.01
CA LEU A 79 8.88 -19.40 -10.92
C LEU A 79 8.38 -18.16 -11.67
N TYR A 80 9.07 -17.02 -11.54
CA TYR A 80 8.70 -15.76 -12.17
C TYR A 80 8.65 -15.90 -13.69
N TYR A 81 9.67 -16.49 -14.31
CA TYR A 81 9.69 -16.72 -15.76
C TYR A 81 8.82 -17.89 -16.24
N LEU A 82 8.17 -18.61 -15.32
CA LEU A 82 7.11 -19.58 -15.62
C LEU A 82 5.70 -19.00 -15.43
N ASP A 83 5.57 -17.67 -15.30
CA ASP A 83 4.32 -16.95 -15.05
C ASP A 83 3.61 -17.43 -13.76
N ARG A 84 4.41 -17.76 -12.73
CA ARG A 84 3.96 -18.17 -11.39
C ARG A 84 4.30 -17.09 -10.36
N GLU A 85 3.98 -15.84 -10.66
CA GLU A 85 4.45 -14.67 -9.90
C GLU A 85 4.02 -14.65 -8.43
N ARG A 86 2.79 -15.11 -8.11
CA ARG A 86 2.34 -15.19 -6.71
C ARG A 86 3.19 -16.16 -5.90
N GLU A 87 3.65 -17.24 -6.51
CA GLU A 87 4.55 -18.18 -5.83
C GLU A 87 5.95 -17.61 -5.77
N ALA A 88 6.43 -16.98 -6.85
CA ALA A 88 7.74 -16.35 -6.93
C ALA A 88 7.92 -15.27 -5.86
N LEU A 89 6.89 -14.43 -5.65
CA LEU A 89 6.86 -13.37 -4.65
C LEU A 89 7.31 -13.86 -3.27
N ARG A 90 6.76 -14.99 -2.81
CA ARG A 90 7.10 -15.57 -1.49
C ARG A 90 8.57 -15.93 -1.35
N TYR A 91 9.20 -16.37 -2.45
CA TYR A 91 10.63 -16.70 -2.44
C TYR A 91 11.47 -15.42 -2.44
N PHE A 92 11.09 -14.40 -3.21
CA PHE A 92 11.81 -13.12 -3.20
C PHE A 92 11.64 -12.35 -1.89
N GLU A 93 10.47 -12.38 -1.26
CA GLU A 93 10.26 -11.86 0.10
C GLU A 93 11.19 -12.56 1.10
N ARG A 94 11.36 -13.87 0.98
CA ARG A 94 12.33 -14.61 1.81
C ARG A 94 13.78 -14.21 1.52
N VAL A 95 14.13 -13.86 0.29
CA VAL A 95 15.45 -13.26 -0.02
C VAL A 95 15.57 -11.93 0.71
N HIS A 96 14.58 -11.05 0.61
CA HIS A 96 14.61 -9.74 1.27
C HIS A 96 14.68 -9.84 2.80
N GLU A 97 14.03 -10.83 3.43
CA GLU A 97 14.17 -11.11 4.86
C GLU A 97 15.60 -11.52 5.27
N LEU A 98 16.27 -12.32 4.43
CA LEU A 98 17.62 -12.83 4.70
C LEU A 98 18.72 -11.82 4.32
N THR A 99 18.48 -11.05 3.27
CA THR A 99 19.38 -10.05 2.68
C THR A 99 18.57 -8.80 2.27
N PRO A 100 18.26 -7.90 3.23
CA PRO A 100 17.42 -6.72 2.96
C PRO A 100 18.00 -5.75 1.92
N ASP A 101 19.32 -5.73 1.76
CA ASP A 101 20.04 -4.84 0.82
C ASP A 101 20.16 -5.43 -0.61
N ASP A 102 19.52 -6.58 -0.89
CA ASP A 102 19.51 -7.18 -2.23
C ASP A 102 18.55 -6.40 -3.15
N GLU A 103 19.13 -5.53 -3.99
CA GLU A 103 18.38 -4.66 -4.92
C GLU A 103 17.57 -5.47 -5.95
N ASP A 104 18.12 -6.59 -6.43
CA ASP A 104 17.46 -7.44 -7.43
C ASP A 104 16.21 -8.10 -6.85
N ALA A 105 16.27 -8.58 -5.59
CA ALA A 105 15.12 -9.14 -4.90
C ALA A 105 13.99 -8.11 -4.75
N VAL A 106 14.32 -6.88 -4.37
CA VAL A 106 13.35 -5.77 -4.27
C VAL A 106 12.72 -5.47 -5.63
N GLU A 107 13.50 -5.48 -6.71
CA GLU A 107 12.99 -5.29 -8.06
C GLU A 107 12.02 -6.41 -8.46
N PHE A 108 12.39 -7.69 -8.27
CA PHE A 108 11.52 -8.82 -8.57
C PHE A 108 10.24 -8.86 -7.72
N ILE A 109 10.30 -8.46 -6.44
CA ILE A 109 9.11 -8.30 -5.58
C ILE A 109 8.15 -7.29 -6.24
N SER A 110 8.66 -6.11 -6.57
CA SER A 110 7.91 -5.06 -7.27
C SER A 110 7.28 -5.59 -8.57
N GLU A 111 8.04 -6.30 -9.40
CA GLU A 111 7.54 -6.87 -10.65
C GLU A 111 6.45 -7.94 -10.43
N CYS A 112 6.60 -8.79 -9.42
CA CYS A 112 5.58 -9.77 -9.05
C CYS A 112 4.27 -9.08 -8.62
N HIS A 113 4.36 -8.00 -7.85
CA HIS A 113 3.20 -7.21 -7.44
C HIS A 113 2.47 -6.60 -8.65
N VAL A 114 3.21 -6.08 -9.63
CA VAL A 114 2.61 -5.49 -10.83
C VAL A 114 1.96 -6.54 -11.73
N ARG A 115 2.56 -7.73 -11.87
CA ARG A 115 1.99 -8.82 -12.69
C ARG A 115 0.78 -9.51 -12.06
N VAL A 116 0.62 -9.37 -10.74
CA VAL A 116 -0.61 -9.74 -10.02
C VAL A 116 -1.24 -8.47 -9.44
N PRO A 117 -1.79 -7.59 -10.31
CA PRO A 117 -2.21 -6.26 -9.91
C PRO A 117 -3.37 -6.31 -8.92
N PHE A 118 -3.54 -5.25 -8.14
CA PHE A 118 -4.55 -5.16 -7.10
C PHE A 118 -5.96 -5.47 -7.63
N CYS A 119 -6.31 -5.01 -8.83
CA CYS A 119 -7.60 -5.31 -9.45
C CYS A 119 -7.85 -6.82 -9.63
N ARG A 120 -6.81 -7.60 -9.97
CA ARG A 120 -6.88 -9.07 -10.11
C ARG A 120 -7.07 -9.70 -8.75
N ARG A 121 -6.31 -9.26 -7.75
CA ARG A 121 -6.41 -9.73 -6.36
C ARG A 121 -7.79 -9.48 -5.76
N VAL A 122 -8.37 -8.32 -6.03
CA VAL A 122 -9.75 -7.97 -5.63
C VAL A 122 -10.77 -8.90 -6.29
N ASN A 123 -10.60 -9.23 -7.58
CA ASN A 123 -11.47 -10.20 -8.26
C ASN A 123 -11.32 -11.61 -7.65
N GLU A 124 -10.10 -12.03 -7.33
CA GLU A 124 -9.84 -13.32 -6.66
C GLU A 124 -10.46 -13.36 -5.25
N PHE A 125 -10.36 -12.28 -4.47
CA PHE A 125 -11.03 -12.13 -3.18
C PHE A 125 -12.55 -12.28 -3.31
N TRP A 126 -13.17 -11.56 -4.25
CA TRP A 126 -14.62 -11.63 -4.43
C TRP A 126 -15.10 -12.98 -4.97
N GLN A 127 -14.29 -13.64 -5.79
CA GLN A 127 -14.55 -15.01 -6.21
C GLN A 127 -14.50 -15.97 -5.01
N TRP A 128 -13.44 -15.89 -4.21
CA TRP A 128 -13.32 -16.66 -2.97
C TRP A 128 -14.49 -16.40 -2.03
N PHE A 129 -14.87 -15.14 -1.82
CA PHE A 129 -16.01 -14.77 -0.97
C PHE A 129 -17.30 -15.41 -1.50
N THR A 130 -17.50 -15.39 -2.81
CA THR A 130 -18.67 -16.01 -3.46
C THR A 130 -18.73 -17.51 -3.24
N ASP A 131 -17.61 -18.20 -3.39
CA ASP A 131 -17.53 -19.65 -3.19
C ASP A 131 -17.75 -20.06 -1.73
N ASN A 132 -17.50 -19.13 -0.80
CA ASN A 132 -17.54 -19.36 0.64
C ASN A 132 -18.70 -18.66 1.38
N GLU A 133 -19.56 -17.95 0.66
CA GLU A 133 -20.59 -17.08 1.24
C GLU A 133 -21.54 -17.80 2.22
N PRO A 134 -22.01 -19.04 1.96
CA PRO A 134 -22.87 -19.74 2.90
C PRO A 134 -22.20 -20.00 4.26
N ARG A 135 -20.88 -20.27 4.26
CA ARG A 135 -20.10 -20.46 5.48
C ARG A 135 -19.91 -19.13 6.21
N LEU A 136 -19.65 -18.05 5.46
CA LEU A 136 -19.47 -16.71 6.01
C LEU A 136 -20.77 -16.19 6.65
N SER A 137 -21.93 -16.41 6.02
CA SER A 137 -23.24 -16.12 6.62
C SER A 137 -23.48 -16.89 7.91
N ALA A 138 -23.16 -18.19 7.93
CA ALA A 138 -23.32 -19.00 9.14
C ALA A 138 -22.44 -18.48 10.30
N ILE A 139 -21.25 -17.95 9.99
CA ILE A 139 -20.36 -17.33 10.97
C ILE A 139 -20.98 -16.05 11.55
N THR A 140 -21.53 -15.16 10.72
CA THR A 140 -22.11 -13.89 11.18
C THR A 140 -23.45 -14.05 11.90
N GLU A 141 -24.18 -15.13 11.63
CA GLU A 141 -25.43 -15.50 12.32
C GLU A 141 -25.18 -16.23 13.65
N SER A 142 -23.99 -16.81 13.84
CA SER A 142 -23.62 -17.49 15.07
C SER A 142 -23.42 -16.49 16.22
N ARG A 143 -23.83 -16.91 17.42
CA ARG A 143 -23.56 -16.17 18.67
C ARG A 143 -22.36 -16.71 19.45
N GLU A 144 -21.68 -17.70 18.89
CA GLU A 144 -20.48 -18.28 19.52
C GLU A 144 -19.27 -17.40 19.25
N GLU A 145 -18.35 -17.32 20.21
CA GLU A 145 -17.07 -16.66 20.00
C GLU A 145 -16.35 -17.29 18.80
N GLN A 146 -15.91 -16.43 17.87
CA GLN A 146 -15.21 -16.88 16.67
C GLN A 146 -13.86 -17.46 17.09
N GLY A 147 -13.71 -18.78 16.95
CA GLY A 147 -12.47 -19.48 17.27
C GLY A 147 -11.37 -19.24 16.23
N GLU A 148 -10.16 -19.68 16.54
CA GLU A 148 -8.96 -19.57 15.68
C GLU A 148 -9.21 -20.10 14.25
N GLU A 149 -9.98 -21.19 14.10
CA GLU A 149 -10.31 -21.75 12.78
C GLU A 149 -11.10 -20.78 11.90
N THR A 150 -12.00 -19.99 12.49
CA THR A 150 -12.76 -18.96 11.76
C THR A 150 -11.84 -17.84 11.30
N VAL A 151 -10.96 -17.39 12.18
CA VAL A 151 -9.98 -16.33 11.87
C VAL A 151 -9.04 -16.79 10.78
N GLU A 152 -8.50 -18.01 10.85
CA GLU A 152 -7.63 -18.58 9.83
C GLU A 152 -8.35 -18.74 8.48
N PHE A 153 -9.59 -19.22 8.50
CA PHE A 153 -10.40 -19.39 7.30
C PHE A 153 -10.66 -18.07 6.57
N VAL A 154 -11.09 -17.03 7.29
CA VAL A 154 -11.38 -15.73 6.69
C VAL A 154 -10.08 -14.99 6.34
N GLY A 155 -9.05 -15.19 7.16
CA GLY A 155 -7.67 -14.76 6.92
C GLY A 155 -7.13 -15.23 5.56
N ALA A 156 -7.37 -16.50 5.20
CA ALA A 156 -6.99 -17.04 3.90
C ALA A 156 -7.70 -16.33 2.73
N GLY A 157 -8.92 -15.83 2.94
CA GLY A 157 -9.65 -15.03 1.96
C GLY A 157 -9.09 -13.63 1.79
N VAL A 158 -8.96 -12.88 2.89
CA VAL A 158 -8.43 -11.50 2.82
C VAL A 158 -6.95 -11.46 2.42
N GLY A 159 -6.19 -12.53 2.71
CA GLY A 159 -4.80 -12.71 2.27
C GLY A 159 -4.64 -12.76 0.74
N LEU A 160 -5.72 -12.95 -0.02
CA LEU A 160 -5.69 -12.81 -1.47
C LEU A 160 -5.40 -11.38 -1.92
N LEU A 161 -5.75 -10.38 -1.09
CA LEU A 161 -5.47 -8.96 -1.34
C LEU A 161 -4.00 -8.63 -1.04
N ALA A 162 -3.57 -8.90 0.19
CA ALA A 162 -2.20 -8.74 0.68
C ALA A 162 -2.05 -9.47 2.02
N ASP A 163 -0.82 -9.70 2.44
CA ASP A 163 -0.53 -10.18 3.79
C ASP A 163 -0.82 -9.07 4.84
N GLY A 164 -1.24 -9.49 6.03
CA GLY A 164 -1.53 -8.56 7.14
C GLY A 164 -2.81 -7.73 6.94
N VAL A 165 -3.78 -8.21 6.14
CA VAL A 165 -5.10 -7.59 6.07
C VAL A 165 -5.94 -7.99 7.29
N HIS A 166 -6.32 -7.00 8.08
CA HIS A 166 -7.15 -7.16 9.26
C HIS A 166 -8.62 -6.82 8.96
N PHE A 167 -9.53 -7.55 9.62
CA PHE A 167 -10.96 -7.42 9.41
C PHE A 167 -11.74 -7.72 10.68
N ASN A 168 -12.98 -7.26 10.72
CA ASN A 168 -13.98 -7.59 11.73
C ASN A 168 -15.25 -8.11 11.04
N LEU A 169 -15.79 -9.21 11.56
CA LEU A 169 -17.10 -9.73 11.17
C LEU A 169 -18.13 -9.35 12.22
N GLY A 170 -19.05 -8.47 11.84
CA GLY A 170 -20.18 -8.09 12.66
C GLY A 170 -21.39 -9.01 12.44
N GLY A 171 -22.35 -8.94 13.35
CA GLY A 171 -23.67 -9.54 13.13
C GLY A 171 -24.38 -8.87 11.94
N ASP A 172 -25.45 -9.49 11.46
CA ASP A 172 -26.25 -8.96 10.33
C ASP A 172 -25.43 -8.76 9.05
N HIS A 173 -24.50 -9.69 8.77
CA HIS A 173 -23.69 -9.70 7.55
C HIS A 173 -22.84 -8.44 7.35
N GLU A 174 -22.32 -7.87 8.44
CA GLU A 174 -21.34 -6.78 8.37
C GLU A 174 -19.91 -7.33 8.23
N PHE A 175 -19.16 -6.78 7.28
CA PHE A 175 -17.74 -7.05 7.09
C PHE A 175 -17.00 -5.71 7.07
N THR A 176 -16.12 -5.50 8.03
CA THR A 176 -15.38 -4.24 8.17
C THR A 176 -13.89 -4.50 8.03
N PHE A 177 -13.26 -3.91 7.03
CA PHE A 177 -11.79 -3.87 6.96
C PHE A 177 -11.27 -2.94 8.06
N SER A 178 -10.17 -3.31 8.70
CA SER A 178 -9.46 -2.42 9.64
C SER A 178 -8.23 -1.82 8.98
N VAL A 179 -8.10 -0.51 9.15
CA VAL A 179 -6.99 0.28 8.62
C VAL A 179 -5.71 0.05 9.42
N GLU A 180 -5.82 -0.26 10.72
CA GLU A 180 -4.66 -0.54 11.60
C GLU A 180 -3.60 0.58 11.55
N GLY A 181 -4.06 1.83 11.52
CA GLY A 181 -3.18 3.01 11.45
C GLY A 181 -2.39 3.17 10.14
N HIS A 182 -2.64 2.36 9.11
CA HIS A 182 -1.91 2.41 7.84
C HIS A 182 -2.62 3.30 6.79
N PRO A 183 -2.10 4.49 6.46
CA PRO A 183 -2.82 5.44 5.60
C PRO A 183 -3.20 4.89 4.21
N ALA A 184 -2.36 4.02 3.62
CA ALA A 184 -2.62 3.39 2.32
C ALA A 184 -3.97 2.67 2.26
N HIS A 185 -4.42 2.08 3.36
CA HIS A 185 -5.66 1.30 3.41
C HIS A 185 -6.90 2.16 3.13
N PHE A 186 -6.89 3.46 3.49
CA PHE A 186 -7.97 4.40 3.13
C PHE A 186 -8.10 4.62 1.62
N TYR A 187 -7.08 4.31 0.84
CA TYR A 187 -7.08 4.46 -0.62
C TYR A 187 -7.31 3.12 -1.33
N LEU A 188 -7.03 1.99 -0.67
CA LEU A 188 -7.16 0.65 -1.23
C LEU A 188 -8.50 -0.02 -0.91
N TYR A 189 -8.93 -0.02 0.36
CA TYR A 189 -10.14 -0.73 0.78
C TYR A 189 -11.44 -0.19 0.16
N PRO A 190 -11.62 1.13 -0.04
CA PRO A 190 -12.80 1.62 -0.74
C PRO A 190 -12.95 1.04 -2.15
N TYR A 191 -11.84 0.76 -2.84
CA TYR A 191 -11.88 0.07 -4.13
C TYR A 191 -12.35 -1.38 -3.99
N VAL A 192 -11.86 -2.12 -2.99
CA VAL A 192 -12.34 -3.49 -2.70
C VAL A 192 -13.85 -3.50 -2.52
N VAL A 193 -14.37 -2.61 -1.66
CA VAL A 193 -15.79 -2.49 -1.36
C VAL A 193 -16.61 -2.07 -2.59
N ALA A 194 -16.11 -1.11 -3.38
CA ALA A 194 -16.76 -0.66 -4.60
C ALA A 194 -16.90 -1.77 -5.66
N ARG A 195 -16.04 -2.80 -5.60
CA ARG A 195 -16.08 -3.98 -6.48
C ARG A 195 -16.99 -5.11 -5.98
N MET A 196 -17.70 -4.92 -4.87
CA MET A 196 -18.64 -5.91 -4.34
C MET A 196 -19.62 -6.41 -5.42
N PRO A 197 -19.68 -7.73 -5.69
CA PRO A 197 -20.63 -8.31 -6.62
C PRO A 197 -22.08 -7.94 -6.29
N GLU A 198 -22.86 -7.66 -7.34
CA GLU A 198 -24.25 -7.16 -7.21
C GLU A 198 -25.13 -8.08 -6.35
N GLN A 199 -24.90 -9.39 -6.40
CA GLN A 199 -25.65 -10.38 -5.63
C GLN A 199 -25.56 -10.23 -4.11
N PHE A 200 -24.52 -9.54 -3.61
CA PHE A 200 -24.35 -9.28 -2.18
C PHE A 200 -24.94 -7.94 -1.75
N LYS A 201 -25.24 -7.03 -2.70
CA LYS A 201 -25.84 -5.74 -2.40
C LYS A 201 -27.23 -5.95 -1.78
N GLY A 202 -27.38 -5.52 -0.52
CA GLY A 202 -28.61 -5.65 0.25
C GLY A 202 -28.65 -6.83 1.22
N LYS A 203 -27.71 -7.79 1.10
CA LYS A 203 -27.48 -8.82 2.13
C LYS A 203 -26.27 -8.47 2.98
N TRP A 204 -25.13 -8.18 2.34
CA TRP A 204 -23.89 -7.87 3.04
C TRP A 204 -23.62 -6.36 3.11
N HIS A 205 -23.05 -5.95 4.23
CA HIS A 205 -22.64 -4.57 4.50
C HIS A 205 -21.12 -4.52 4.65
N PHE A 206 -20.44 -4.15 3.57
CA PHE A 206 -18.99 -4.00 3.55
C PHE A 206 -18.57 -2.56 3.88
N LEU A 207 -17.67 -2.41 4.85
CA LEU A 207 -17.13 -1.14 5.27
C LEU A 207 -15.60 -1.13 5.06
N PRO A 208 -15.04 -0.09 4.41
CA PRO A 208 -13.61 -0.02 4.11
C PRO A 208 -12.76 0.38 5.33
N ALA A 209 -13.40 0.81 6.42
CA ALA A 209 -12.79 1.22 7.66
C ALA A 209 -13.85 1.15 8.76
N ASN A 210 -13.42 1.08 10.02
CA ASN A 210 -14.32 1.13 11.17
C ASN A 210 -15.06 2.49 11.23
N PRO A 211 -16.41 2.52 11.20
CA PRO A 211 -17.19 3.76 11.26
C PRO A 211 -17.28 4.37 12.67
N GLY A 212 -16.82 3.64 13.69
CA GLY A 212 -16.95 3.97 15.10
C GLY A 212 -18.24 3.42 15.71
N LEU A 213 -18.29 3.38 17.04
CA LEU A 213 -19.42 2.88 17.80
C LEU A 213 -20.27 4.01 18.38
N HIS A 214 -21.59 3.85 18.30
CA HIS A 214 -22.56 4.80 18.85
C HIS A 214 -22.95 4.52 20.30
N HIS A 215 -22.38 3.48 20.94
CA HIS A 215 -22.68 3.10 22.30
C HIS A 215 -21.39 2.78 23.08
N SER A 216 -21.44 3.00 24.39
CA SER A 216 -20.35 2.66 25.32
C SER A 216 -20.27 1.14 25.52
N PHE A 217 -19.05 0.63 25.67
CA PHE A 217 -18.77 -0.77 25.96
C PHE A 217 -17.56 -0.89 26.91
N GLY A 218 -17.31 -2.09 27.43
CA GLY A 218 -16.13 -2.38 28.23
C GLY A 218 -14.97 -2.85 27.34
N PHE A 219 -13.81 -2.25 27.49
CA PHE A 219 -12.58 -2.62 26.78
C PHE A 219 -11.54 -3.12 27.78
N ARG A 220 -10.85 -4.22 27.45
CA ARG A 220 -9.82 -4.79 28.31
C ARG A 220 -8.49 -4.92 27.57
N MET A 221 -7.45 -4.32 28.11
CA MET A 221 -6.08 -4.41 27.61
C MET A 221 -5.09 -4.11 28.74
N TYR A 222 -3.90 -4.71 28.71
CA TYR A 222 -2.86 -4.51 29.74
C TYR A 222 -3.38 -4.70 31.18
N ASP A 223 -4.25 -5.68 31.40
CA ASP A 223 -4.93 -5.96 32.68
C ASP A 223 -5.79 -4.79 33.25
N VAL A 224 -6.13 -3.81 32.41
CA VAL A 224 -7.04 -2.71 32.74
C VAL A 224 -8.37 -2.92 32.05
N ASP A 225 -9.45 -2.73 32.82
CA ASP A 225 -10.82 -2.67 32.30
C ASP A 225 -11.24 -1.19 32.18
N VAL A 226 -11.62 -0.77 30.99
CA VAL A 226 -11.99 0.60 30.64
C VAL A 226 -13.45 0.62 30.23
N ASN A 227 -14.25 1.41 30.96
CA ASN A 227 -15.60 1.76 30.52
C ASN A 227 -15.54 3.12 29.82
N MET A 228 -16.00 3.18 28.56
CA MET A 228 -15.92 4.39 27.74
C MET A 228 -16.65 5.60 28.36
N ASP A 229 -17.72 5.37 29.14
CA ASP A 229 -18.44 6.44 29.83
C ASP A 229 -17.62 7.13 30.92
N HIS A 230 -16.54 6.49 31.38
CA HIS A 230 -15.65 7.01 32.42
C HIS A 230 -14.38 7.65 31.86
N VAL A 231 -14.12 7.52 30.56
CA VAL A 231 -13.03 8.23 29.90
C VAL A 231 -13.42 9.69 29.75
N ARG A 232 -12.55 10.60 30.22
CA ARG A 232 -12.75 12.05 30.20
C ARG A 232 -11.77 12.70 29.24
N LEU A 233 -12.25 13.64 28.42
CA LEU A 233 -11.49 14.29 27.37
C LEU A 233 -11.52 15.81 27.49
N GLY A 234 -10.35 16.44 27.59
CA GLY A 234 -10.15 17.81 27.16
C GLY A 234 -10.04 17.84 25.64
N VAL A 235 -10.75 18.76 25.00
CA VAL A 235 -10.79 18.88 23.54
C VAL A 235 -10.49 20.32 23.16
N GLU A 236 -9.40 20.52 22.42
CA GLU A 236 -9.00 21.81 21.87
C GLU A 236 -9.05 21.75 20.34
N TYR A 237 -9.82 22.64 19.72
CA TYR A 237 -9.93 22.69 18.27
C TYR A 237 -9.00 23.77 17.69
N ASP A 238 -8.02 23.33 16.91
CA ASP A 238 -7.18 24.18 16.09
C ASP A 238 -7.88 24.44 14.75
N SER A 239 -8.40 25.66 14.58
CA SER A 239 -9.12 26.03 13.35
C SER A 239 -8.22 26.19 12.12
N GLU A 240 -6.92 26.46 12.31
CA GLU A 240 -5.94 26.63 11.24
C GLU A 240 -5.52 25.26 10.69
N ALA A 241 -5.11 24.35 11.57
CA ALA A 241 -4.77 22.97 11.20
C ALA A 241 -6.02 22.13 10.87
N ASN A 242 -7.20 22.56 11.33
CA ASN A 242 -8.45 21.81 11.28
C ASN A 242 -8.41 20.50 12.09
N LEU A 243 -7.68 20.49 13.20
CA LEU A 243 -7.46 19.33 14.05
C LEU A 243 -7.99 19.56 15.47
N PHE A 244 -8.32 18.45 16.14
CA PHE A 244 -8.75 18.41 17.52
C PHE A 244 -7.63 17.75 18.34
N ASN A 245 -6.97 18.55 19.18
CA ASN A 245 -5.98 18.05 20.13
C ASN A 245 -6.71 17.58 21.40
N LEU A 246 -6.34 16.40 21.87
CA LEU A 246 -7.03 15.72 22.97
C LEU A 246 -6.14 15.58 24.18
N THR A 247 -6.73 15.78 25.36
CA THR A 247 -6.14 15.36 26.63
C THR A 247 -7.06 14.36 27.31
N PHE A 248 -6.61 13.13 27.56
CA PHE A 248 -7.47 12.10 28.14
C PHE A 248 -7.12 11.78 29.59
N TYR A 249 -8.15 11.40 30.36
CA TYR A 249 -8.05 10.90 31.72
C TYR A 249 -8.95 9.67 31.91
N HIS A 250 -8.37 8.59 32.44
CA HIS A 250 -9.08 7.46 33.01
C HIS A 250 -8.21 6.83 34.10
N PRO A 251 -8.70 6.60 35.33
CA PRO A 251 -7.86 6.12 36.44
C PRO A 251 -7.07 4.85 36.11
N GLY A 252 -7.69 3.90 35.40
CA GLY A 252 -7.02 2.67 34.98
C GLY A 252 -5.91 2.90 33.95
N LEU A 253 -6.13 3.77 32.96
CA LEU A 253 -5.12 4.08 31.94
C LEU A 253 -3.97 4.90 32.52
N CYS A 254 -4.24 5.76 33.50
CA CYS A 254 -3.22 6.53 34.21
C CYS A 254 -2.27 5.65 35.05
N ASN A 255 -2.69 4.43 35.42
CA ASN A 255 -1.83 3.49 36.13
C ASN A 255 -0.86 2.73 35.21
N LEU A 256 -1.05 2.80 33.89
CA LEU A 256 -0.15 2.20 32.92
C LEU A 256 1.08 3.09 32.67
N GLU A 257 2.14 2.51 32.10
CA GLU A 257 3.21 3.30 31.51
C GLU A 257 2.64 4.18 30.37
N GLU A 258 3.25 5.34 30.15
CA GLU A 258 2.68 6.35 29.24
C GLU A 258 2.49 5.82 27.80
N ALA A 259 3.45 5.06 27.27
CA ALA A 259 3.35 4.44 25.96
C ALA A 259 2.19 3.43 25.86
N GLN A 260 1.98 2.61 26.90
CA GLN A 260 0.87 1.67 26.97
C GLN A 260 -0.48 2.39 27.09
N ALA A 261 -0.54 3.44 27.92
CA ALA A 261 -1.74 4.25 28.09
C ALA A 261 -2.15 4.92 26.78
N LEU A 262 -1.19 5.51 26.06
CA LEU A 262 -1.42 6.13 24.76
C LEU A 262 -1.85 5.09 23.72
N ASN A 263 -1.16 3.95 23.64
CA ASN A 263 -1.53 2.89 22.71
C ASN A 263 -2.95 2.37 22.97
N ALA A 264 -3.30 2.05 24.22
CA ALA A 264 -4.65 1.63 24.57
C ALA A 264 -5.68 2.71 24.25
N PHE A 265 -5.37 3.98 24.52
CA PHE A 265 -6.28 5.08 24.24
C PHE A 265 -6.50 5.30 22.74
N TRP A 266 -5.49 5.16 21.89
CA TRP A 266 -5.64 5.25 20.43
C TRP A 266 -6.58 4.16 19.89
N ILE A 267 -6.42 2.91 20.33
CA ILE A 267 -7.33 1.81 19.96
C ILE A 267 -8.77 2.14 20.39
N ILE A 268 -8.94 2.60 21.63
CA ILE A 268 -10.25 3.02 22.16
C ILE A 268 -10.86 4.15 21.32
N LEU A 269 -10.04 5.13 20.94
CA LEU A 269 -10.47 6.29 20.16
C LEU A 269 -10.96 5.85 18.79
N GLU A 270 -10.20 5.02 18.08
CA GLU A 270 -10.59 4.50 16.76
C GLU A 270 -11.86 3.65 16.82
N LEU A 271 -12.00 2.81 17.86
CA LEU A 271 -13.21 2.01 18.07
C LEU A 271 -14.46 2.88 18.32
N MET A 272 -14.32 3.97 19.07
CA MET A 272 -15.45 4.84 19.44
C MET A 272 -15.78 5.88 18.36
N VAL A 273 -14.77 6.48 17.75
CA VAL A 273 -14.91 7.62 16.84
C VAL A 273 -14.95 7.18 15.37
N GLY A 274 -14.31 6.06 15.06
CA GLY A 274 -14.10 5.53 13.72
C GLY A 274 -12.74 5.93 13.17
N GLU A 275 -12.11 5.03 12.42
CA GLU A 275 -10.75 5.18 11.87
C GLU A 275 -10.67 6.40 10.94
N GLY A 276 -11.65 6.58 10.05
CA GLY A 276 -11.65 7.68 9.07
C GLY A 276 -11.77 9.07 9.70
N LEU A 277 -12.67 9.24 10.67
CA LEU A 277 -12.82 10.51 11.39
C LEU A 277 -11.59 10.79 12.27
N THR A 278 -11.04 9.74 12.89
CA THR A 278 -9.83 9.84 13.72
C THR A 278 -8.65 10.31 12.88
N TYR A 279 -8.41 9.67 11.74
CA TYR A 279 -7.34 10.02 10.81
C TYR A 279 -7.43 11.46 10.28
N GLN A 280 -8.65 11.95 10.01
CA GLN A 280 -8.85 13.26 9.40
C GLN A 280 -8.75 14.42 10.38
N TYR A 281 -9.17 14.22 11.63
CA TYR A 281 -9.46 15.33 12.53
C TYR A 281 -8.76 15.26 13.88
N ILE A 282 -8.16 14.14 14.28
CA ILE A 282 -7.47 14.06 15.56
C ILE A 282 -6.01 14.46 15.37
N GLY A 283 -5.57 15.44 16.17
CA GLY A 283 -4.20 15.91 16.21
C GLY A 283 -3.41 15.25 17.34
N GLU A 284 -2.78 16.07 18.18
CA GLU A 284 -2.00 15.59 19.31
C GLU A 284 -2.90 14.98 20.38
N VAL A 285 -2.45 13.87 20.98
CA VAL A 285 -3.14 13.19 22.07
C VAL A 285 -2.20 13.05 23.25
N GLN A 286 -2.61 13.58 24.41
CA GLN A 286 -1.83 13.56 25.63
C GLN A 286 -2.61 12.97 26.80
N ARG A 287 -1.90 12.34 27.73
CA ARG A 287 -2.48 11.88 29.01
C ARG A 287 -2.40 12.99 30.05
N THR A 288 -3.40 13.09 30.92
CA THR A 288 -3.32 13.87 32.17
C THR A 288 -3.51 12.99 33.40
N ASP A 289 -2.94 13.40 34.54
CA ASP A 289 -3.01 12.67 35.81
C ASP A 289 -4.31 12.94 36.59
N ALA A 290 -5.09 13.95 36.19
CA ALA A 290 -6.33 14.33 36.86
C ALA A 290 -7.35 14.92 35.87
N PRO A 291 -8.66 14.72 36.11
CA PRO A 291 -9.69 15.33 35.28
C PRO A 291 -9.70 16.84 35.52
N THR A 292 -9.76 17.62 34.43
CA THR A 292 -9.87 19.08 34.49
C THR A 292 -11.32 19.53 34.29
N LEU A 293 -11.62 20.77 34.71
CA LEU A 293 -12.95 21.34 34.53
C LEU A 293 -13.24 21.52 33.03
N GLY A 294 -14.41 21.05 32.57
CA GLY A 294 -14.84 21.20 31.18
C GLY A 294 -14.53 20.02 30.28
N MET A 295 -13.93 18.94 30.81
CA MET A 295 -13.77 17.70 30.05
C MET A 295 -15.12 17.05 29.73
N ILE A 296 -15.26 16.51 28.51
CA ILE A 296 -16.43 15.75 28.05
C ILE A 296 -16.21 14.23 28.24
N ALA A 297 -17.28 13.43 28.15
CA ALA A 297 -17.14 11.98 28.06
C ALA A 297 -16.74 11.55 26.64
N LEU A 298 -15.95 10.48 26.51
CA LEU A 298 -15.52 9.96 25.20
C LEU A 298 -16.68 9.71 24.20
N PRO A 299 -17.82 9.13 24.59
CA PRO A 299 -18.95 8.93 23.67
C PRO A 299 -19.51 10.23 23.05
N GLU A 300 -19.25 11.39 23.67
CA GLU A 300 -19.69 12.70 23.17
C GLU A 300 -18.74 13.28 22.11
N LEU A 301 -17.53 12.73 21.94
CA LEU A 301 -16.47 13.31 21.12
C LEU A 301 -16.88 13.45 19.65
N ARG A 302 -17.46 12.41 19.04
CA ARG A 302 -17.89 12.45 17.63
C ARG A 302 -18.89 13.58 17.38
N ALA A 303 -19.92 13.66 18.21
CA ALA A 303 -20.93 14.72 18.12
C ALA A 303 -20.32 16.11 18.37
N HIS A 304 -19.34 16.22 19.27
CA HIS A 304 -18.59 17.44 19.49
C HIS A 304 -17.81 17.87 18.25
N ILE A 305 -17.05 16.97 17.61
CA ILE A 305 -16.30 17.22 16.38
C ILE A 305 -17.25 17.70 15.28
N GLU A 306 -18.31 16.94 15.00
CA GLU A 306 -19.27 17.27 13.95
C GLU A 306 -19.92 18.65 14.16
N LYS A 307 -20.31 18.96 15.40
CA LYS A 307 -20.92 20.24 15.76
C LYS A 307 -19.93 21.39 15.62
N THR A 308 -18.70 21.20 16.07
CA THR A 308 -17.65 22.21 16.02
C THR A 308 -17.30 22.54 14.56
N LEU A 309 -17.10 21.53 13.70
CA LEU A 309 -16.84 21.72 12.27
C LEU A 309 -17.99 22.49 11.59
N LYS A 310 -19.25 22.06 11.80
CA LYS A 310 -20.44 22.73 11.25
C LYS A 310 -20.55 24.19 11.71
N THR A 311 -20.23 24.48 12.96
CA THR A 311 -20.27 25.85 13.51
C THR A 311 -19.21 26.75 12.86
N HIS A 312 -18.11 26.17 12.39
CA HIS A 312 -17.07 26.87 11.63
C HIS A 312 -17.30 26.84 10.10
N GLY A 313 -18.48 26.40 9.66
CA GLY A 313 -18.83 26.33 8.23
C GLY A 313 -18.05 25.26 7.45
N LYS A 314 -17.52 24.25 8.13
CA LYS A 314 -16.80 23.13 7.52
C LYS A 314 -17.70 21.89 7.38
N GLU A 315 -17.54 21.18 6.28
CA GLU A 315 -18.14 19.86 6.09
C GLU A 315 -17.38 18.78 6.88
N VAL A 316 -18.04 17.66 7.16
CA VAL A 316 -17.47 16.53 7.89
C VAL A 316 -17.22 15.39 6.91
N PHE A 317 -15.98 14.95 6.83
CA PHE A 317 -15.54 13.88 5.93
C PHE A 317 -15.01 12.70 6.74
N THR A 318 -15.48 11.50 6.44
CA THR A 318 -14.93 10.26 7.00
C THR A 318 -14.08 9.51 5.98
N ASN A 319 -14.15 9.90 4.71
CA ASN A 319 -13.36 9.33 3.62
C ASN A 319 -12.22 10.30 3.25
N PRO A 320 -10.95 9.93 3.50
CA PRO A 320 -9.80 10.77 3.14
C PRO A 320 -9.69 11.12 1.65
N GLN A 321 -10.23 10.30 0.76
CA GLN A 321 -10.17 10.53 -0.69
C GLN A 321 -10.94 11.78 -1.14
N GLU A 322 -11.89 12.25 -0.33
CA GLU A 322 -12.76 13.40 -0.64
C GLU A 322 -12.13 14.74 -0.24
N VAL A 323 -11.02 14.74 0.49
CA VAL A 323 -10.43 15.95 1.08
C VAL A 323 -9.11 16.28 0.41
N TYR A 324 -9.08 17.35 -0.39
CA TYR A 324 -7.88 17.84 -1.02
C TYR A 324 -7.22 18.96 -0.20
N HIS A 325 -5.93 18.81 0.06
CA HIS A 325 -5.10 19.79 0.73
C HIS A 325 -4.18 20.49 -0.27
N ALA A 326 -4.24 21.82 -0.30
CA ALA A 326 -3.21 22.62 -0.98
C ALA A 326 -1.92 22.60 -0.18
N TYR A 327 -0.78 22.57 -0.87
CA TYR A 327 0.53 22.68 -0.25
C TYR A 327 1.47 23.53 -1.10
N GLU A 328 2.37 24.24 -0.44
CA GLU A 328 3.40 25.03 -1.05
C GLU A 328 4.77 24.50 -0.66
N ARG A 329 5.74 24.68 -1.55
CA ARG A 329 7.10 24.18 -1.43
C ARG A 329 8.07 25.26 -1.88
N ASN A 330 9.20 25.34 -1.20
CA ASN A 330 10.35 26.09 -1.69
C ASN A 330 11.18 25.18 -2.60
N PRO A 331 11.34 25.53 -3.89
CA PRO A 331 12.16 24.76 -4.81
C PRO A 331 13.62 24.65 -4.34
N LYS A 332 14.25 23.49 -4.52
CA LYS A 332 15.69 23.33 -4.32
C LYS A 332 16.42 23.61 -5.63
N GLU A 333 17.41 24.50 -5.61
CA GLU A 333 18.14 24.94 -6.82
C GLU A 333 19.08 23.86 -7.38
N GLU A 334 19.57 22.94 -6.54
CA GLU A 334 20.51 21.87 -6.91
C GLU A 334 19.93 20.49 -6.53
N SER A 335 18.97 20.01 -7.31
CA SER A 335 18.42 18.65 -7.16
C SER A 335 18.10 18.04 -8.52
N ASP A 336 18.49 16.78 -8.70
CA ASP A 336 18.15 15.98 -9.89
C ASP A 336 16.73 15.40 -9.81
N ASP A 337 16.06 15.59 -8.67
CA ASP A 337 14.69 15.14 -8.47
C ASP A 337 13.67 16.14 -9.06
N PRO A 338 12.78 15.70 -9.97
CA PRO A 338 11.83 16.61 -10.61
C PRO A 338 10.85 17.26 -9.63
N ARG A 339 10.47 16.58 -8.54
CA ARG A 339 9.51 17.09 -7.54
C ARG A 339 10.14 18.06 -6.55
N ASP A 340 11.47 18.13 -6.45
CA ASP A 340 12.14 19.15 -5.63
C ASP A 340 12.00 20.56 -6.23
N SER A 341 11.53 20.67 -7.49
CA SER A 341 11.20 21.94 -8.16
C SER A 341 9.76 22.44 -7.94
N ILE A 342 8.91 21.64 -7.26
CA ILE A 342 7.50 21.98 -7.02
C ILE A 342 7.38 23.29 -6.25
N VAL A 343 6.46 24.15 -6.69
CA VAL A 343 6.11 25.41 -6.01
C VAL A 343 4.79 25.26 -5.27
N VAL A 344 3.76 24.73 -5.93
CA VAL A 344 2.43 24.55 -5.36
C VAL A 344 1.77 23.30 -5.90
N GLY A 345 1.03 22.61 -5.04
CA GLY A 345 0.24 21.45 -5.41
C GLY A 345 -1.01 21.30 -4.57
N SER A 346 -1.79 20.29 -4.94
CA SER A 346 -3.00 19.87 -4.24
C SER A 346 -3.07 18.35 -4.25
N THR A 347 -3.31 17.73 -3.10
CA THR A 347 -3.43 16.27 -3.00
C THR A 347 -4.48 15.85 -1.99
N CYS A 348 -5.16 14.74 -2.23
CA CYS A 348 -5.96 14.07 -1.21
C CYS A 348 -5.15 13.09 -0.34
N PHE A 349 -3.86 12.87 -0.63
CA PHE A 349 -3.01 11.90 0.07
C PHE A 349 -1.71 12.54 0.58
N MET A 350 -1.86 13.54 1.47
CA MET A 350 -0.73 14.32 1.99
C MET A 350 0.37 13.48 2.66
N PRO A 351 0.08 12.42 3.44
CA PRO A 351 1.13 11.57 3.98
C PRO A 351 2.07 10.97 2.93
N LEU A 352 1.56 10.52 1.78
CA LEU A 352 2.38 10.01 0.68
C LEU A 352 3.32 11.10 0.11
N VAL A 353 2.84 12.33 -0.04
CA VAL A 353 3.68 13.47 -0.48
C VAL A 353 4.78 13.77 0.54
N ARG A 354 4.46 13.75 1.84
CA ARG A 354 5.44 13.99 2.91
C ARG A 354 6.52 12.92 2.93
N GLU A 355 6.11 11.66 2.84
CA GLU A 355 6.99 10.50 2.82
C GLU A 355 8.00 10.56 1.66
N TYR A 356 7.51 10.86 0.45
CA TYR A 356 8.36 11.07 -0.72
C TYR A 356 9.45 12.13 -0.48
N HIS A 357 9.09 13.27 0.11
CA HIS A 357 10.05 14.34 0.36
C HIS A 357 10.97 14.06 1.55
N ALA A 358 10.57 13.18 2.48
CA ALA A 358 11.42 12.66 3.54
C ALA A 358 12.40 11.59 3.03
N GLY A 359 12.16 11.03 1.84
CA GLY A 359 12.94 9.89 1.32
C GLY A 359 12.58 8.57 2.00
N GLU A 360 11.41 8.50 2.60
CA GLU A 360 10.84 7.30 3.21
C GLU A 360 9.97 6.56 2.17
N THR A 361 9.62 5.30 2.44
CA THR A 361 8.84 4.45 1.52
C THR A 361 7.75 3.62 2.19
N GLY A 362 7.47 3.80 3.49
CA GLY A 362 6.55 2.93 4.24
C GLY A 362 5.12 2.85 3.66
N ILE A 363 4.54 3.97 3.23
CA ILE A 363 3.25 4.03 2.55
C ILE A 363 3.38 3.49 1.12
N TYR A 364 4.44 3.87 0.39
CA TYR A 364 4.68 3.37 -0.96
C TYR A 364 4.78 1.84 -1.01
N ASP A 365 5.60 1.26 -0.15
CA ASP A 365 5.85 -0.18 -0.06
C ASP A 365 4.57 -0.92 0.36
N ARG A 366 3.76 -0.32 1.23
CA ARG A 366 2.45 -0.87 1.57
C ARG A 366 1.48 -0.86 0.40
N ILE A 367 1.51 0.17 -0.45
CA ILE A 367 0.71 0.19 -1.68
C ILE A 367 1.17 -0.93 -2.63
N GLU A 368 2.48 -1.09 -2.81
CA GLU A 368 3.08 -2.16 -3.62
C GLU A 368 2.68 -3.55 -3.10
N ALA A 369 2.67 -3.77 -1.78
CA ALA A 369 2.31 -5.05 -1.17
C ALA A 369 0.93 -5.57 -1.63
N PHE A 370 -0.02 -4.65 -1.91
CA PHE A 370 -1.36 -4.97 -2.44
C PHE A 370 -1.40 -5.20 -3.96
N GLY A 371 -0.30 -5.06 -4.67
CA GLY A 371 -0.26 -5.07 -6.14
C GLY A 371 -0.78 -3.77 -6.76
N ALA A 372 -0.88 -2.69 -5.98
CA ALA A 372 -1.16 -1.35 -6.47
C ALA A 372 0.16 -0.56 -6.58
N ARG A 373 0.15 0.57 -7.28
CA ARG A 373 1.35 1.40 -7.44
C ARG A 373 1.02 2.88 -7.45
N ALA A 374 1.62 3.64 -6.54
CA ALA A 374 1.57 5.10 -6.61
C ALA A 374 2.57 5.62 -7.63
N VAL A 375 2.13 6.47 -8.55
CA VAL A 375 2.97 7.13 -9.55
C VAL A 375 2.65 8.60 -9.66
N PHE A 376 3.57 9.35 -10.25
CA PHE A 376 3.25 10.66 -10.79
C PHE A 376 3.69 10.78 -12.24
N LEU A 377 2.92 11.53 -13.02
CA LEU A 377 3.29 11.96 -14.35
C LEU A 377 4.05 13.28 -14.25
N ALA A 378 5.22 13.38 -14.85
CA ALA A 378 5.95 14.62 -15.03
C ALA A 378 5.82 15.04 -16.51
N LEU A 379 5.02 16.08 -16.76
CA LEU A 379 4.76 16.63 -18.08
C LEU A 379 5.58 17.90 -18.28
N SER A 380 6.67 17.81 -19.04
CA SER A 380 7.52 18.96 -19.35
C SER A 380 7.11 19.66 -20.64
N PHE A 381 7.23 20.99 -20.65
CA PHE A 381 6.84 21.85 -21.77
C PHE A 381 7.80 23.04 -21.93
N GLY A 382 7.86 23.58 -23.15
CA GLY A 382 8.60 24.81 -23.43
C GLY A 382 7.79 26.07 -23.11
N ALA A 383 8.48 27.21 -23.01
CA ALA A 383 7.89 28.50 -22.65
C ALA A 383 6.80 29.00 -23.62
N GLU A 384 6.79 28.48 -24.84
CA GLU A 384 5.81 28.77 -25.89
C GLU A 384 4.49 28.01 -25.75
N VAL A 385 4.40 27.03 -24.85
CA VAL A 385 3.18 26.22 -24.68
C VAL A 385 2.14 26.94 -23.82
N PHE A 386 2.57 27.54 -22.71
CA PHE A 386 1.71 28.27 -21.78
C PHE A 386 2.29 29.65 -21.51
N SER A 387 1.43 30.67 -21.58
CA SER A 387 1.82 32.07 -21.39
C SER A 387 1.62 32.55 -19.95
N THR A 388 0.75 31.87 -19.18
CA THR A 388 0.42 32.28 -17.80
C THR A 388 0.32 31.09 -16.86
N SER A 389 0.54 31.31 -15.56
CA SER A 389 0.34 30.29 -14.51
C SER A 389 -1.10 29.79 -14.44
N LYS A 390 -2.07 30.63 -14.81
CA LYS A 390 -3.49 30.24 -14.88
C LYS A 390 -3.71 29.21 -15.97
N GLU A 391 -3.15 29.41 -17.16
CA GLU A 391 -3.28 28.43 -18.26
C GLU A 391 -2.67 27.07 -17.90
N ILE A 392 -1.55 27.06 -17.17
CA ILE A 392 -0.90 25.83 -16.68
C ILE A 392 -1.84 25.09 -15.71
N LEU A 393 -2.44 25.81 -14.76
CA LEU A 393 -3.37 25.23 -13.79
C LEU A 393 -4.67 24.74 -14.44
N ASP A 394 -5.27 25.55 -15.31
CA ASP A 394 -6.49 25.19 -16.04
C ASP A 394 -6.24 23.94 -16.91
N PHE A 395 -5.08 23.85 -17.57
CA PHE A 395 -4.68 22.67 -18.33
C PHE A 395 -4.48 21.45 -17.44
N ARG A 396 -3.81 21.59 -16.29
CA ARG A 396 -3.61 20.49 -15.34
C ARG A 396 -4.95 19.89 -14.92
N TYR A 397 -5.89 20.72 -14.47
CA TYR A 397 -7.23 20.24 -14.05
C TYR A 397 -7.98 19.57 -15.21
N THR A 398 -7.98 20.19 -16.39
CA THR A 398 -8.60 19.60 -17.59
C THR A 398 -8.02 18.22 -17.91
N LEU A 399 -6.69 18.05 -17.81
CA LEU A 399 -6.05 16.77 -18.06
C LEU A 399 -6.32 15.75 -16.95
N GLN A 400 -6.38 16.17 -15.69
CA GLN A 400 -6.78 15.32 -14.57
C GLN A 400 -8.20 14.79 -14.76
N ASP A 401 -9.16 15.67 -15.05
CA ASP A 401 -10.56 15.31 -15.30
C ASP A 401 -10.65 14.30 -16.45
N ARG A 402 -9.91 14.55 -17.53
CA ARG A 402 -9.87 13.65 -18.69
C ARG A 402 -9.30 12.28 -18.35
N ILE A 403 -8.20 12.22 -17.60
CA ILE A 403 -7.59 10.94 -17.16
C ILE A 403 -8.58 10.17 -16.26
N GLU A 404 -9.24 10.86 -15.33
CA GLU A 404 -10.23 10.27 -14.43
C GLU A 404 -11.41 9.69 -15.22
N GLU A 405 -12.03 10.50 -16.09
CA GLU A 405 -13.24 10.16 -16.86
C GLU A 405 -12.99 9.10 -17.95
N GLU A 406 -11.86 9.15 -18.66
CA GLU A 406 -11.59 8.23 -19.77
C GLU A 406 -10.87 6.95 -19.33
N LEU A 407 -10.03 7.02 -18.28
CA LEU A 407 -9.14 5.93 -17.91
C LEU A 407 -9.47 5.33 -16.55
N LEU A 408 -9.47 6.15 -15.48
CA LEU A 408 -9.53 5.64 -14.11
C LEU A 408 -10.91 5.11 -13.75
N ALA A 409 -11.96 5.94 -13.84
CA ALA A 409 -13.31 5.59 -13.41
C ALA A 409 -13.97 4.46 -14.22
N PRO A 410 -13.96 4.45 -15.59
CA PRO A 410 -14.74 3.47 -16.36
C PRO A 410 -14.33 2.02 -16.16
N SER A 411 -13.04 1.79 -15.93
CA SER A 411 -12.48 0.45 -15.74
C SER A 411 -11.99 0.22 -14.30
N GLY A 412 -12.12 1.23 -13.43
CA GLY A 412 -11.55 1.26 -12.08
C GLY A 412 -10.06 0.90 -12.08
N LEU A 413 -9.28 1.59 -12.92
CA LEU A 413 -7.84 1.36 -13.08
C LEU A 413 -6.99 2.05 -12.02
N GLY A 414 -7.57 2.95 -11.25
CA GLY A 414 -6.85 3.70 -10.24
C GLY A 414 -7.69 4.81 -9.62
N LEU A 415 -7.02 5.71 -8.93
CA LEU A 415 -7.57 6.88 -8.26
C LEU A 415 -6.67 8.10 -8.55
N MET A 416 -7.29 9.21 -8.94
CA MET A 416 -6.60 10.51 -9.00
C MET A 416 -6.27 10.98 -7.57
N LEU A 417 -4.99 11.21 -7.28
CA LEU A 417 -4.55 11.67 -5.96
C LEU A 417 -4.35 13.19 -5.91
N GLY A 418 -4.12 13.81 -7.07
CA GLY A 418 -3.87 15.24 -7.17
C GLY A 418 -2.78 15.59 -8.16
N GLY A 419 -2.07 16.70 -7.90
CA GLY A 419 -1.05 17.18 -8.81
C GLY A 419 -0.39 18.47 -8.32
N ALA A 420 0.69 18.83 -8.99
CA ALA A 420 1.53 19.98 -8.66
C ALA A 420 1.98 20.72 -9.91
N VAL A 421 2.55 21.91 -9.71
CA VAL A 421 3.19 22.68 -10.78
C VAL A 421 4.56 23.15 -10.32
N ALA A 422 5.48 23.15 -11.28
CA ALA A 422 6.81 23.72 -11.20
C ALA A 422 7.09 24.53 -12.46
N PRO A 423 8.13 25.39 -12.48
CA PRO A 423 8.57 26.04 -13.72
C PRO A 423 8.83 25.00 -14.83
N GLY A 424 8.07 25.10 -15.92
CA GLY A 424 8.22 24.22 -17.10
C GLY A 424 7.70 22.79 -16.94
N THR A 425 7.10 22.43 -15.80
CA THR A 425 6.61 21.05 -15.54
C THR A 425 5.27 21.03 -14.80
N ILE A 426 4.35 20.18 -15.25
CA ILE A 426 3.11 19.82 -14.56
C ILE A 426 3.26 18.42 -13.98
N PHE A 427 2.75 18.21 -12.77
CA PHE A 427 2.68 16.91 -12.12
C PHE A 427 1.24 16.46 -11.95
N ILE A 428 0.97 15.18 -12.23
CA ILE A 428 -0.32 14.52 -11.97
C ILE A 428 -0.04 13.24 -11.17
N ASP A 429 -0.61 13.14 -9.97
CA ASP A 429 -0.35 12.08 -9.00
C ASP A 429 -1.52 11.06 -9.09
N ILE A 430 -1.19 9.78 -9.29
CA ILE A 430 -2.17 8.70 -9.55
C ILE A 430 -1.82 7.48 -8.70
N LEU A 431 -2.81 6.87 -8.06
CA LEU A 431 -2.72 5.53 -7.49
C LEU A 431 -3.26 4.54 -8.52
N ALA A 432 -2.42 3.68 -9.07
CA ALA A 432 -2.80 2.66 -10.04
C ALA A 432 -3.18 1.36 -9.34
N TYR A 433 -4.35 0.79 -9.69
CA TYR A 433 -4.76 -0.55 -9.27
C TYR A 433 -4.41 -1.62 -10.31
N ASP A 434 -4.06 -1.18 -11.52
CA ASP A 434 -3.49 -1.99 -12.60
C ASP A 434 -2.49 -1.12 -13.39
N TYR A 435 -1.21 -1.23 -13.02
CA TYR A 435 -0.18 -0.32 -13.49
C TYR A 435 0.09 -0.43 -15.00
N TYR A 436 0.29 -1.64 -15.53
CA TYR A 436 0.60 -1.79 -16.96
C TYR A 436 -0.58 -1.43 -17.86
N VAL A 437 -1.82 -1.76 -17.46
CA VAL A 437 -3.00 -1.35 -18.24
C VAL A 437 -3.15 0.18 -18.21
N LEU A 438 -2.93 0.81 -17.06
CA LEU A 438 -2.92 2.27 -16.94
C LEU A 438 -1.87 2.90 -17.87
N LEU A 439 -0.61 2.44 -17.80
CA LEU A 439 0.48 2.94 -18.65
C LEU A 439 0.13 2.85 -20.13
N SER A 440 -0.35 1.69 -20.58
CA SER A 440 -0.71 1.48 -21.98
C SER A 440 -1.80 2.45 -22.45
N ARG A 441 -2.78 2.77 -21.58
CA ARG A 441 -3.86 3.71 -21.93
C ARG A 441 -3.41 5.16 -21.86
N LEU A 442 -2.57 5.52 -20.89
CA LEU A 442 -1.97 6.85 -20.79
C LEU A 442 -1.18 7.20 -22.06
N VAL A 443 -0.36 6.27 -22.58
CA VAL A 443 0.37 6.48 -23.85
C VAL A 443 -0.59 6.79 -25.01
N GLY A 444 -1.78 6.19 -25.03
CA GLY A 444 -2.83 6.49 -26.00
C GLY A 444 -3.37 7.91 -25.86
N LEU A 445 -3.81 8.28 -24.66
CA LEU A 445 -4.40 9.59 -24.35
C LEU A 445 -3.40 10.74 -24.55
N LEU A 446 -2.14 10.54 -24.14
CA LEU A 446 -1.11 11.58 -24.18
C LEU A 446 -0.65 11.95 -25.59
N LYS A 447 -0.97 11.14 -26.62
CA LYS A 447 -0.69 11.47 -28.03
C LYS A 447 -1.41 12.73 -28.50
N ASP A 448 -2.49 13.12 -27.83
CA ASP A 448 -3.23 14.35 -28.13
C ASP A 448 -2.48 15.62 -27.70
N TYR A 449 -1.39 15.47 -26.95
CA TYR A 449 -0.56 16.57 -26.44
C TYR A 449 0.88 16.49 -26.97
N PRO A 450 1.09 16.57 -28.30
CA PRO A 450 2.41 16.35 -28.93
C PRO A 450 3.47 17.40 -28.54
N LYS A 451 3.06 18.51 -27.92
CA LYS A 451 3.97 19.56 -27.43
C LYS A 451 4.57 19.26 -26.05
N LEU A 452 4.15 18.17 -25.40
CA LEU A 452 4.60 17.76 -24.07
C LEU A 452 5.51 16.53 -24.18
N SER A 453 6.56 16.50 -23.36
CA SER A 453 7.24 15.24 -23.04
C SER A 453 6.73 14.73 -21.70
N THR A 454 6.31 13.47 -21.65
CA THR A 454 5.70 12.91 -20.45
C THR A 454 6.50 11.73 -19.95
N TYR A 455 6.82 11.75 -18.66
CA TYR A 455 7.42 10.65 -17.92
C TYR A 455 6.44 10.16 -16.86
N CYS A 456 6.36 8.87 -16.65
CA CYS A 456 5.72 8.26 -15.48
C CYS A 456 6.82 7.83 -14.52
N VAL A 457 6.71 8.23 -13.26
CA VAL A 457 7.72 7.99 -12.23
C VAL A 457 7.04 7.34 -11.04
N GLN A 458 7.67 6.32 -10.46
CA GLN A 458 7.21 5.76 -9.17
C GLN A 458 7.21 6.85 -8.09
N PHE A 459 6.22 6.82 -7.20
CA PHE A 459 6.10 7.80 -6.11
C PHE A 459 7.06 7.52 -4.94
N ARG A 460 8.35 7.36 -5.25
CA ARG A 460 9.45 7.25 -4.28
C ARG A 460 10.73 7.88 -4.83
N LYS A 461 11.66 8.30 -3.96
CA LYS A 461 12.98 8.79 -4.38
C LYS A 461 13.75 7.67 -5.09
N GLY A 462 14.41 7.99 -6.21
CA GLY A 462 15.16 7.01 -7.00
C GLY A 462 14.28 5.95 -7.69
N GLY A 463 12.95 6.14 -7.71
CA GLY A 463 12.04 5.20 -8.35
C GLY A 463 12.18 5.16 -9.87
N GLU A 464 11.68 4.07 -10.47
CA GLU A 464 11.72 3.85 -11.92
C GLU A 464 11.10 5.02 -12.69
N VAL A 465 11.74 5.42 -13.80
CA VAL A 465 11.29 6.48 -14.71
C VAL A 465 11.03 5.89 -16.08
N ILE A 466 9.77 5.93 -16.53
CA ILE A 466 9.36 5.46 -17.86
C ILE A 466 8.94 6.66 -18.72
N ARG A 467 9.58 6.83 -19.87
CA ARG A 467 9.18 7.85 -20.85
C ARG A 467 7.96 7.39 -21.63
N LEU A 468 6.83 8.10 -21.50
CA LEU A 468 5.58 7.78 -22.18
C LEU A 468 5.44 8.47 -23.54
N THR A 469 5.82 9.75 -23.61
CA THR A 469 5.80 10.53 -24.86
C THR A 469 7.02 11.43 -24.97
N GLU A 470 7.41 11.70 -26.21
CA GLU A 470 8.46 12.67 -26.55
C GLU A 470 7.84 13.80 -27.36
N ARG A 471 8.20 15.03 -26.97
CA ARG A 471 7.74 16.23 -27.66
C ARG A 471 8.14 16.20 -29.13
N LYS A 472 7.21 16.54 -30.00
CA LYS A 472 7.47 16.81 -31.42
C LYS A 472 7.70 18.30 -31.62
N GLU A 473 8.73 18.65 -32.39
CA GLU A 473 9.06 20.03 -32.76
C GLU A 473 7.94 20.72 -33.55
#